data_AF-A0A943Y8U8-F1
#
_entry.id   AF-A0A943Y8U8-F1
#
_cell.length_a   1.000
_cell.length_b   1.000
_cell.length_c   1.000
_cell.angle_alpha   90.00
_cell.angle_beta   90.00
_cell.angle_gamma   90.00
#
_symmetry.space_group_name_H-M   'P 1'
#
loop_
_entity.id
_entity.type
_entity.pdbx_description
1 polymer ?
#
loop_
_entity_poly.entity_id
_entity_poly.type
_entity_poly.pdbx_seq_one_letter_code
_entity_poly.pdbx_strand_id
1 'polypeptide(L)'
;MYTQFFGNYLLSNGYVTKEQLFSAMQRQADNHLKLGTLAIHAGYMNASEVDDTVIHQTHQDRKFGELAVELGYMTDEQVMELLKEQKPAFLSLGQVLLDDGILSNSDFEQIMNDYRSKNGLVESDIEDSAVVRNLFRNLFVSSNVSLSRNGQMFVELLFNDFIRFIGDDFTLGGISEVKEIPVKCCVKQEVFGDYAIRTYISMEKDVAIAFASRYVKDHFIDYDEYVQASLEDFLNLQNGLFIVNVSNDSSTELTIGAPEHITGDTFSFENKAYHFPFMFPFGTVNIYIEAVKIDE
;
A
#
# COMPACT_ATOMS: atom_id res chain seq x y z
N MET A 1 5.64 -4.79 1.72
CA MET A 1 4.22 -4.84 2.12
C MET A 1 3.86 -3.99 3.34
N TYR A 2 4.78 -3.75 4.28
CA TYR A 2 4.54 -2.91 5.46
C TYR A 2 4.10 -1.48 5.15
N THR A 3 4.76 -0.84 4.17
CA THR A 3 4.46 0.53 3.71
C THR A 3 3.03 0.70 3.26
N GLN A 4 2.49 -0.30 2.56
CA GLN A 4 1.17 -0.27 1.97
C GLN A 4 0.05 -0.18 3.01
N PHE A 5 0.28 -0.68 4.23
CA PHE A 5 -0.70 -0.64 5.33
C PHE A 5 -0.51 0.56 6.25
N PHE A 6 0.69 1.14 6.32
CA PHE A 6 0.97 2.28 7.18
C PHE A 6 0.16 3.53 6.76
N GLY A 7 0.06 3.81 5.46
CA GLY A 7 -0.79 4.92 4.99
C GLY A 7 -2.27 4.74 5.35
N ASN A 8 -2.80 3.51 5.27
CA ASN A 8 -4.17 3.23 5.69
C ASN A 8 -4.37 3.45 7.19
N TYR A 9 -3.36 3.09 7.99
CA TYR A 9 -3.40 3.29 9.42
C TYR A 9 -3.49 4.78 9.76
N LEU A 10 -2.68 5.60 9.09
CA LEU A 10 -2.72 7.06 9.24
C LEU A 10 -4.11 7.61 8.91
N LEU A 11 -4.70 7.20 7.80
CA LEU A 11 -6.04 7.64 7.37
C LEU A 11 -7.14 7.17 8.33
N SER A 12 -7.12 5.89 8.68
CA SER A 12 -8.19 5.25 9.45
C SER A 12 -8.27 5.75 10.90
N ASN A 13 -7.14 6.22 11.45
CA ASN A 13 -7.08 6.84 12.78
C ASN A 13 -7.18 8.38 12.72
N GLY A 14 -7.34 8.96 11.52
CA GLY A 14 -7.55 10.40 11.33
C GLY A 14 -6.29 11.26 11.50
N TYR A 15 -5.09 10.67 11.46
CA TYR A 15 -3.82 11.41 11.54
C TYR A 15 -3.56 12.24 10.28
N VAL A 16 -4.08 11.80 9.14
CA VAL A 16 -3.95 12.50 7.85
C VAL A 16 -5.28 12.45 7.10
N THR A 17 -5.51 13.43 6.23
CA THR A 17 -6.58 13.40 5.21
C THR A 17 -6.13 12.64 3.96
N LYS A 18 -7.08 12.26 3.09
CA LYS A 18 -6.75 11.60 1.82
C LYS A 18 -5.89 12.48 0.93
N GLU A 19 -6.18 13.78 0.89
CA GLU A 19 -5.47 14.78 0.10
C GLU A 19 -4.03 14.95 0.60
N GLN A 20 -3.85 15.03 1.93
CA GLN A 20 -2.52 15.08 2.56
C GLN A 20 -1.71 13.83 2.28
N LEU A 21 -2.31 12.64 2.43
CA LEU A 21 -1.63 11.39 2.15
C LEU A 21 -1.19 11.33 0.68
N PHE A 22 -2.10 11.63 -0.25
CA PHE A 22 -1.80 11.60 -1.68
C PHE A 22 -0.67 12.56 -2.06
N SER A 23 -0.70 13.79 -1.53
CA SER A 23 0.38 14.76 -1.73
C SER A 23 1.72 14.30 -1.16
N ALA A 24 1.70 13.63 0.00
CA ALA A 24 2.91 13.10 0.61
C ALA A 24 3.49 11.94 -0.21
N MET A 25 2.64 11.03 -0.70
CA MET A 25 3.04 9.91 -1.56
C MET A 25 3.68 10.38 -2.88
N GLN A 26 3.19 11.47 -3.47
CA GLN A 26 3.80 12.06 -4.68
C GLN A 26 5.21 12.59 -4.47
N ARG A 27 5.55 13.04 -3.25
CA ARG A 27 6.88 13.57 -2.92
C ARG A 27 7.81 12.57 -2.27
N GLN A 28 7.30 11.39 -1.93
CA GLN A 28 8.05 10.33 -1.25
C GLN A 28 9.28 9.87 -2.06
N ALA A 29 9.19 9.82 -3.39
CA ALA A 29 10.25 9.33 -4.26
C ALA A 29 11.54 10.19 -4.23
N ASP A 30 11.42 11.48 -3.88
CA ASP A 30 12.51 12.46 -3.95
C ASP A 30 13.07 12.84 -2.57
N ASN A 31 12.52 12.33 -1.46
CA ASN A 31 12.88 12.81 -0.13
C ASN A 31 14.06 12.03 0.49
N HIS A 32 15.04 12.76 1.03
CA HIS A 32 16.13 12.19 1.82
C HIS A 32 15.70 12.03 3.27
N LEU A 33 15.59 10.77 3.73
CA LEU A 33 15.24 10.48 5.11
C LEU A 33 16.26 11.08 6.10
N LYS A 34 15.78 11.89 7.05
CA LYS A 34 16.62 12.55 8.06
C LYS A 34 17.05 11.56 9.14
N LEU A 35 18.25 11.79 9.69
CA LEU A 35 18.83 10.91 10.70
C LEU A 35 17.99 10.87 12.00
N GLY A 36 17.36 11.99 12.38
CA GLY A 36 16.46 12.04 13.55
C GLY A 36 15.24 11.13 13.40
N THR A 37 14.61 11.10 12.22
CA THR A 37 13.47 10.21 11.94
C THR A 37 13.88 8.74 11.97
N LEU A 38 15.09 8.43 11.47
CA LEU A 38 15.69 7.09 11.61
C LEU A 38 15.95 6.73 13.08
N ALA A 39 16.45 7.68 13.87
CA ALA A 39 16.74 7.45 15.29
C ALA A 39 15.48 7.18 16.11
N ILE A 40 14.37 7.87 15.81
CA ILE A 40 13.05 7.57 16.42
C ILE A 40 12.59 6.18 16.02
N HIS A 41 12.70 5.82 14.73
CA HIS A 41 12.32 4.49 14.27
C HIS A 41 13.13 3.39 14.95
N ALA A 42 14.46 3.55 15.05
CA ALA A 42 15.35 2.59 15.69
C ALA A 42 15.28 2.59 17.22
N GLY A 43 14.44 3.46 17.82
CA GLY A 43 14.34 3.59 19.28
C GLY A 43 15.61 4.12 19.95
N TYR A 44 16.55 4.69 19.18
CA TYR A 44 17.78 5.29 19.71
C TYR A 44 17.54 6.66 20.31
N MET A 45 16.55 7.40 19.79
CA MET A 45 16.16 8.70 20.31
C MET A 45 14.63 8.80 20.40
N ASN A 46 14.12 9.49 21.42
CA ASN A 46 12.71 9.89 21.46
C ASN A 46 12.50 11.25 20.77
N ALA A 47 11.24 11.65 20.57
CA ALA A 47 10.89 12.90 19.90
C ALA A 47 11.51 14.14 20.56
N SER A 48 11.55 14.18 21.90
CA SER A 48 12.10 15.31 22.64
C SER A 48 13.61 15.44 22.45
N GLU A 49 14.34 14.33 22.36
CA GLU A 49 15.79 14.32 22.13
C GLU A 49 16.13 14.74 20.70
N VAL A 50 15.29 14.34 19.73
CA VAL A 50 15.42 14.80 18.34
C VAL A 50 15.17 16.30 18.25
N ASP A 51 14.09 16.80 18.87
CA ASP A 51 13.77 18.23 18.88
C ASP A 51 14.89 19.04 19.55
N ASP A 52 15.42 18.58 20.69
CA ASP A 52 16.55 19.24 21.36
C ASP A 52 17.80 19.28 20.46
N THR A 53 18.12 18.17 19.80
CA THR A 53 19.25 18.10 18.86
C THR A 53 19.07 19.05 17.67
N VAL A 54 17.84 19.17 17.14
CA VAL A 54 17.52 20.13 16.05
C VAL A 54 17.69 21.56 16.55
N ILE A 55 17.23 21.90 17.76
CA ILE A 55 17.42 23.22 18.37
C ILE A 55 18.92 23.53 18.47
N HIS A 56 19.72 22.60 18.99
CA HIS A 56 21.17 22.74 19.06
C HIS A 56 21.81 22.93 17.67
N GLN A 57 21.33 22.22 16.65
CA GLN A 57 21.78 22.39 15.27
C GLN A 57 21.43 23.77 14.69
N THR A 58 20.34 24.41 15.11
CA THR A 58 20.04 25.78 14.68
C THR A 58 21.00 26.83 15.25
N HIS A 59 21.65 26.51 16.38
CA HIS A 59 22.63 27.37 17.04
C HIS A 59 24.08 27.01 16.72
N GLN A 60 24.32 25.82 16.15
CA GLN A 60 25.64 25.29 15.83
C GLN A 60 25.64 24.68 14.42
N ASP A 61 26.47 25.21 13.51
CA ASP A 61 26.61 24.68 12.14
C ASP A 61 27.36 23.33 12.12
N ARG A 62 26.69 22.28 12.61
CA ARG A 62 27.22 20.93 12.81
C ARG A 62 26.22 19.87 12.34
N LYS A 63 26.73 18.67 12.08
CA LYS A 63 25.90 17.56 11.63
C LYS A 63 25.08 16.99 12.79
N PHE A 64 23.83 16.62 12.50
CA PHE A 64 22.89 16.08 13.49
C PHE A 64 23.49 14.92 14.29
N GLY A 65 24.10 13.93 13.62
CA GLY A 65 24.67 12.75 14.30
C GLY A 65 25.81 13.09 15.26
N GLU A 66 26.67 14.06 14.92
CA GLU A 66 27.75 14.50 15.80
C GLU A 66 27.21 15.19 17.05
N LEU A 67 26.15 15.99 16.91
CA LEU A 67 25.46 16.65 18.02
C LEU A 67 24.73 15.64 18.91
N ALA A 68 24.04 14.66 18.32
CA ALA A 68 23.35 13.61 19.07
C ALA A 68 24.32 12.79 19.94
N VAL A 69 25.54 12.53 19.44
CA VAL A 69 26.60 11.85 20.22
C VAL A 69 27.13 12.73 21.35
N GLU A 70 27.37 14.02 21.09
CA GLU A 70 27.86 14.95 22.10
C GLU A 70 26.85 15.20 23.23
N LEU A 71 25.57 15.29 22.89
CA LEU A 71 24.47 15.43 23.84
C LEU A 71 24.21 14.13 24.64
N GLY A 72 24.84 13.02 24.24
CA GLY A 72 24.72 11.72 24.90
C GLY A 72 23.46 10.94 24.54
N TYR A 73 22.75 11.35 23.48
CA TYR A 73 21.55 10.66 23.01
C TYR A 73 21.86 9.44 22.13
N MET A 74 23.02 9.45 21.46
CA MET A 74 23.45 8.34 20.62
C MET A 74 24.94 8.01 20.81
N THR A 75 25.36 6.83 20.40
CA THR A 75 26.78 6.49 20.22
C THR A 75 27.21 6.62 18.75
N ASP A 76 28.52 6.75 18.51
CA ASP A 76 29.08 6.76 17.16
C ASP A 76 28.71 5.47 16.39
N GLU A 77 28.65 4.33 17.06
CA GLU A 77 28.23 3.07 16.47
C GLU A 77 26.77 3.12 16.00
N GLN A 78 25.86 3.64 16.83
CA GLN A 78 24.44 3.79 16.47
C GLN A 78 24.26 4.74 15.28
N VAL A 79 25.01 5.85 15.24
CA VAL A 79 24.98 6.76 14.08
C VAL A 79 25.46 6.07 12.81
N MET A 80 26.55 5.30 12.88
CA MET A 80 27.06 4.53 11.74
C MET A 80 26.10 3.43 11.28
N GLU A 81 25.36 2.83 12.20
CA GLU A 81 24.33 1.82 11.90
C GLU A 81 23.19 2.43 11.10
N LEU A 82 22.59 3.53 11.57
CA LEU A 82 21.51 4.23 10.86
C LEU A 82 21.91 4.72 9.46
N LEU A 83 23.20 5.06 9.26
CA LEU A 83 23.71 5.50 7.97
C LEU A 83 23.90 4.35 6.96
N LYS A 84 24.02 3.10 7.45
CA LYS A 84 24.23 1.89 6.64
C LYS A 84 22.96 1.09 6.42
N GLU A 85 21.96 1.27 7.27
CA GLU A 85 20.71 0.50 7.25
C GLU A 85 19.92 0.74 5.95
N GLN A 86 19.33 -0.33 5.40
CA GLN A 86 18.36 -0.18 4.33
C GLN A 86 17.09 0.45 4.89
N LYS A 87 16.67 1.55 4.28
CA LYS A 87 15.56 2.36 4.78
C LYS A 87 14.23 1.70 4.41
N PRO A 88 13.36 1.38 5.39
CA PRO A 88 12.00 0.98 5.07
C PRO A 88 11.26 2.09 4.31
N ALA A 89 10.63 1.76 3.19
CA ALA A 89 9.99 2.76 2.32
C ALA A 89 8.91 3.60 3.04
N PHE A 90 8.26 3.06 4.08
CA PHE A 90 7.25 3.77 4.87
C PHE A 90 7.80 4.94 5.68
N LEU A 91 9.09 4.92 6.04
CA LEU A 91 9.72 6.03 6.76
C LEU A 91 9.81 7.27 5.87
N SER A 92 9.98 7.10 4.56
CA SER A 92 9.96 8.22 3.63
C SER A 92 8.60 8.93 3.62
N LEU A 93 7.50 8.17 3.72
CA LEU A 93 6.16 8.76 3.84
C LEU A 93 6.02 9.55 5.15
N GLY A 94 6.46 8.96 6.28
CA GLY A 94 6.47 9.64 7.57
C GLY A 94 7.30 10.92 7.56
N GLN A 95 8.47 10.90 6.92
CA GLN A 95 9.34 12.07 6.78
C GLN A 95 8.66 13.20 6.02
N VAL A 96 8.00 12.91 4.89
CA VAL A 96 7.29 13.95 4.12
C VAL A 96 6.19 14.58 4.97
N LEU A 97 5.45 13.78 5.74
CA LEU A 97 4.39 14.28 6.64
C LEU A 97 4.96 15.15 7.78
N LEU A 98 6.14 14.83 8.30
CA LEU A 98 6.87 15.66 9.26
C LEU A 98 7.34 16.98 8.62
N ASP A 99 7.92 16.90 7.42
CA ASP A 99 8.45 18.07 6.70
C ASP A 99 7.33 19.06 6.34
N ASP A 100 6.13 18.56 6.07
CA ASP A 100 4.94 19.38 5.82
C ASP A 100 4.31 19.97 7.10
N GLY A 101 4.78 19.56 8.27
CA GLY A 101 4.17 19.91 9.55
C GLY A 101 2.78 19.32 9.76
N ILE A 102 2.43 18.25 9.02
CA ILE A 102 1.18 17.51 9.22
C ILE A 102 1.29 16.66 10.48
N LEU A 103 2.47 16.08 10.72
CA LEU A 103 2.81 15.36 11.94
C LEU A 103 3.94 16.11 12.68
N SER A 104 3.94 16.04 14.01
CA SER A 104 5.10 16.38 14.83
C SER A 104 5.98 15.15 15.09
N ASN A 105 7.20 15.35 15.59
CA ASN A 105 8.06 14.23 16.01
C ASN A 105 7.40 13.39 17.10
N SER A 106 6.65 14.02 18.02
CA SER A 106 5.89 13.32 19.05
C SER A 106 4.74 12.49 18.47
N ASP A 107 3.98 13.05 17.51
CA ASP A 107 2.94 12.28 16.82
C ASP A 107 3.54 11.08 16.10
N PHE A 108 4.65 11.29 15.39
CA PHE A 108 5.34 10.23 14.66
C PHE A 108 5.82 9.10 15.57
N GLU A 109 6.48 9.43 16.69
CA GLU A 109 6.91 8.45 17.70
C GLU A 109 5.72 7.64 18.23
N GLN A 110 4.63 8.32 18.62
CA GLN A 110 3.44 7.67 19.14
C GLN A 110 2.78 6.74 18.10
N ILE A 111 2.59 7.25 16.87
CA ILE A 111 2.00 6.50 15.75
C ILE A 111 2.82 5.24 15.47
N MET A 112 4.15 5.36 15.45
CA MET A 112 5.05 4.24 15.19
C MET A 112 4.95 3.17 16.27
N ASN A 113 4.93 3.58 17.53
CA ASN A 113 4.79 2.66 18.67
C ASN A 113 3.43 1.96 18.68
N ASP A 114 2.34 2.69 18.45
CA ASP A 114 0.99 2.15 18.38
C ASP A 114 0.84 1.17 17.20
N TYR A 115 1.39 1.52 16.04
CA TYR A 115 1.34 0.67 14.85
C TYR A 115 2.13 -0.62 15.04
N ARG A 116 3.31 -0.55 15.68
CA ARG A 116 4.12 -1.73 16.05
C ARG A 116 3.37 -2.64 17.00
N SER A 117 2.81 -2.07 18.07
CA SER A 117 2.07 -2.81 19.10
C SER A 117 0.83 -3.51 18.51
N LYS A 118 -0.01 -2.79 17.74
CA LYS A 118 -1.25 -3.34 17.15
C LYS A 118 -1.01 -4.48 16.18
N ASN A 119 0.12 -4.47 15.47
CA ASN A 119 0.43 -5.49 14.47
C ASN A 119 1.37 -6.59 15.00
N GLY A 120 1.77 -6.53 16.28
CA GLY A 120 2.65 -7.51 16.91
C GLY A 120 4.04 -7.55 16.28
N LEU A 121 4.56 -6.38 15.90
CA LEU A 121 5.83 -6.25 15.19
C LEU A 121 7.00 -6.20 16.17
N VAL A 122 7.98 -7.10 16.01
CA VAL A 122 9.30 -6.97 16.65
C VAL A 122 10.31 -6.45 15.61
N GLU A 123 11.36 -5.74 16.05
CA GLU A 123 12.38 -5.12 15.18
C GLU A 123 12.97 -6.06 14.12
N SER A 124 12.99 -7.38 14.36
CA SER A 124 13.52 -8.40 13.45
C SER A 124 12.55 -8.89 12.37
N ASP A 125 11.27 -8.48 12.38
CA ASP A 125 10.21 -9.24 11.72
C ASP A 125 9.67 -8.59 10.43
N ILE A 126 10.31 -7.51 9.95
CA ILE A 126 9.85 -6.73 8.78
C ILE A 126 9.79 -7.58 7.49
N GLU A 127 10.45 -8.74 7.47
CA GLU A 127 10.43 -9.72 6.37
C GLU A 127 9.70 -11.04 6.70
N ASP A 128 9.11 -11.20 7.90
CA ASP A 128 8.42 -12.44 8.26
C ASP A 128 7.02 -12.54 7.63
N SER A 129 6.78 -13.65 6.93
CA SER A 129 5.46 -14.07 6.43
C SER A 129 4.35 -14.05 7.50
N ALA A 130 4.68 -14.23 8.78
CA ALA A 130 3.73 -14.17 9.88
C ALA A 130 3.24 -12.74 10.14
N VAL A 131 4.14 -11.76 10.04
CA VAL A 131 3.81 -10.33 10.16
C VAL A 131 2.91 -9.88 9.02
N VAL A 132 3.22 -10.27 7.79
CA VAL A 132 2.40 -9.93 6.61
C VAL A 132 0.98 -10.47 6.77
N ARG A 133 0.82 -11.73 7.21
CA ARG A 133 -0.49 -12.32 7.50
C ARG A 133 -1.25 -11.59 8.60
N ASN A 134 -0.56 -11.14 9.66
CA ASN A 134 -1.18 -10.35 10.71
C ASN A 134 -1.67 -8.98 10.19
N LEU A 135 -0.89 -8.31 9.33
CA LEU A 135 -1.27 -7.04 8.70
C LEU A 135 -2.54 -7.20 7.85
N PHE A 136 -2.60 -8.22 6.99
CA PHE A 136 -3.80 -8.54 6.23
C PHE A 136 -4.99 -8.80 7.15
N ARG A 137 -4.83 -9.65 8.17
CA ARG A 137 -5.92 -9.95 9.11
C ARG A 137 -6.46 -8.67 9.76
N ASN A 138 -5.58 -7.80 10.24
CA ASN A 138 -5.98 -6.56 10.91
C ASN A 138 -6.69 -5.58 9.96
N LEU A 139 -6.26 -5.51 8.71
CA LEU A 139 -6.92 -4.72 7.67
C LEU A 139 -8.37 -5.18 7.42
N PHE A 140 -8.59 -6.50 7.32
CA PHE A 140 -9.93 -7.04 7.09
C PHE A 140 -10.86 -6.92 8.29
N VAL A 141 -10.33 -7.16 9.50
CA VAL A 141 -11.09 -7.00 10.75
C VAL A 141 -11.54 -5.55 10.93
N SER A 142 -10.66 -4.57 10.69
CA SER A 142 -11.02 -3.16 10.82
C SER A 142 -12.05 -2.71 9.78
N SER A 143 -12.10 -3.35 8.61
CA SER A 143 -13.04 -3.03 7.53
C SER A 143 -14.37 -3.80 7.62
N ASN A 144 -14.55 -4.66 8.64
CA ASN A 144 -15.71 -5.56 8.79
C ASN A 144 -15.95 -6.45 7.55
N VAL A 145 -14.88 -6.77 6.82
CA VAL A 145 -14.91 -7.65 5.63
C VAL A 145 -14.37 -9.00 6.05
N SER A 146 -15.17 -10.05 5.85
CA SER A 146 -14.73 -11.43 6.03
C SER A 146 -14.44 -12.04 4.66
N LEU A 147 -13.17 -12.37 4.42
CA LEU A 147 -12.76 -13.11 3.23
C LEU A 147 -12.68 -14.61 3.53
N SER A 148 -13.07 -15.39 2.53
CA SER A 148 -12.84 -16.83 2.47
C SER A 148 -11.33 -17.13 2.33
N ARG A 149 -10.92 -18.39 2.41
CA ARG A 149 -9.52 -18.80 2.23
C ARG A 149 -9.02 -18.41 0.84
N ASN A 150 -9.77 -18.70 -0.22
CA ASN A 150 -9.36 -18.30 -1.57
C ASN A 150 -9.46 -16.78 -1.74
N GLY A 151 -10.38 -16.10 -1.05
CA GLY A 151 -10.46 -14.64 -1.03
C GLY A 151 -9.19 -14.01 -0.45
N GLN A 152 -8.67 -14.55 0.67
CA GLN A 152 -7.40 -14.08 1.25
C GLN A 152 -6.24 -14.30 0.27
N MET A 153 -6.14 -15.50 -0.30
CA MET A 153 -5.12 -15.82 -1.30
C MET A 153 -5.19 -14.91 -2.53
N PHE A 154 -6.39 -14.56 -2.99
CA PHE A 154 -6.57 -13.63 -4.11
C PHE A 154 -6.00 -12.24 -3.78
N VAL A 155 -6.35 -11.69 -2.61
CA VAL A 155 -5.89 -10.35 -2.23
C VAL A 155 -4.39 -10.33 -1.94
N GLU A 156 -3.84 -11.37 -1.32
CA GLU A 156 -2.40 -11.51 -1.13
C GLU A 156 -1.64 -11.54 -2.47
N LEU A 157 -2.12 -12.32 -3.44
CA LEU A 157 -1.57 -12.35 -4.79
C LEU A 157 -1.67 -10.97 -5.46
N LEU A 158 -2.81 -10.30 -5.33
CA LEU A 158 -3.02 -8.97 -5.92
C LEU A 158 -2.01 -7.93 -5.41
N PHE A 159 -1.72 -7.93 -4.10
CA PHE A 159 -0.68 -7.07 -3.53
C PHE A 159 0.70 -7.37 -4.11
N ASN A 160 1.04 -8.66 -4.22
CA ASN A 160 2.33 -9.08 -4.79
C ASN A 160 2.45 -8.70 -6.26
N ASP A 161 1.39 -8.85 -7.04
CA ASP A 161 1.37 -8.51 -8.46
C ASP A 161 1.42 -6.99 -8.68
N PHE A 162 0.74 -6.18 -7.84
CA PHE A 162 0.95 -4.74 -7.87
C PHE A 162 2.39 -4.35 -7.57
N ILE A 163 3.00 -4.90 -6.51
CA ILE A 163 4.41 -4.64 -6.18
C ILE A 163 5.33 -5.03 -7.35
N ARG A 164 5.08 -6.18 -7.97
CA ARG A 164 5.93 -6.76 -9.01
C ARG A 164 5.81 -6.04 -10.35
N PHE A 165 4.60 -5.66 -10.75
CA PHE A 165 4.32 -5.18 -12.10
C PHE A 165 4.05 -3.69 -12.18
N ILE A 166 3.63 -3.04 -11.10
CA ILE A 166 3.24 -1.61 -11.10
C ILE A 166 4.16 -0.77 -10.22
N GLY A 167 4.45 -1.23 -9.00
CA GLY A 167 5.27 -0.53 -8.03
C GLY A 167 4.83 -0.79 -6.59
N ASP A 168 5.74 -0.60 -5.65
CA ASP A 168 5.51 -0.77 -4.22
C ASP A 168 5.14 0.54 -3.50
N ASP A 169 4.92 1.62 -4.24
CA ASP A 169 4.64 2.96 -3.75
C ASP A 169 3.15 3.24 -3.50
N PHE A 170 2.33 2.21 -3.29
CA PHE A 170 0.90 2.36 -3.02
C PHE A 170 0.53 2.24 -1.55
N THR A 171 -0.67 2.72 -1.23
CA THR A 171 -1.38 2.48 0.03
C THR A 171 -2.77 1.94 -0.30
N LEU A 172 -3.24 0.93 0.43
CA LEU A 172 -4.64 0.50 0.32
C LEU A 172 -5.53 1.43 1.16
N GLY A 173 -6.56 2.03 0.56
CA GLY A 173 -7.56 2.78 1.32
C GLY A 173 -8.55 1.86 2.05
N GLY A 174 -9.55 2.46 2.70
CA GLY A 174 -10.59 1.71 3.41
C GLY A 174 -11.36 0.78 2.48
N ILE A 175 -11.39 -0.51 2.83
CA ILE A 175 -12.19 -1.52 2.11
C ILE A 175 -13.66 -1.32 2.48
N SER A 176 -14.54 -1.40 1.51
CA SER A 176 -15.99 -1.26 1.75
C SER A 176 -16.81 -2.19 0.87
N GLU A 177 -17.99 -2.56 1.36
CA GLU A 177 -19.00 -3.20 0.53
C GLU A 177 -19.68 -2.15 -0.35
N VAL A 178 -19.84 -2.45 -1.63
CA VAL A 178 -20.42 -1.53 -2.63
C VAL A 178 -21.52 -2.22 -3.41
N LYS A 179 -22.51 -1.44 -3.84
CA LYS A 179 -23.62 -1.91 -4.69
C LYS A 179 -23.56 -1.36 -6.11
N GLU A 180 -22.97 -0.18 -6.26
CA GLU A 180 -22.85 0.53 -7.52
C GLU A 180 -21.52 1.26 -7.55
N ILE A 181 -20.92 1.32 -8.74
CA ILE A 181 -19.66 2.02 -8.98
C ILE A 181 -19.77 2.94 -10.19
N PRO A 182 -19.02 4.06 -10.22
CA PRO A 182 -18.80 4.79 -11.45
C PRO A 182 -17.93 3.95 -12.39
N VAL A 183 -18.30 3.90 -13.67
CA VAL A 183 -17.56 3.17 -14.70
C VAL A 183 -16.60 4.11 -15.38
N LYS A 184 -15.31 3.92 -15.12
CA LYS A 184 -14.23 4.68 -15.77
C LYS A 184 -13.08 3.74 -16.12
N CYS A 185 -12.71 3.71 -17.40
CA CYS A 185 -11.67 2.83 -17.94
C CYS A 185 -11.76 1.42 -17.33
N CYS A 186 -12.97 0.84 -17.33
CA CYS A 186 -13.27 -0.33 -16.53
C CYS A 186 -13.16 -1.61 -17.36
N VAL A 187 -12.41 -2.57 -16.83
CA VAL A 187 -12.30 -3.93 -17.37
C VAL A 187 -12.76 -4.92 -16.31
N LYS A 188 -13.51 -5.93 -16.74
CA LYS A 188 -14.01 -7.02 -15.93
C LYS A 188 -13.46 -8.34 -16.45
N GLN A 189 -13.26 -9.31 -15.58
CA GLN A 189 -13.07 -10.70 -15.98
C GLN A 189 -13.73 -11.63 -14.95
N GLU A 190 -14.21 -12.78 -15.42
CA GLU A 190 -14.88 -13.77 -14.58
C GLU A 190 -13.98 -14.98 -14.31
N VAL A 191 -14.02 -15.47 -13.09
CA VAL A 191 -13.52 -16.79 -12.67
C VAL A 191 -14.72 -17.70 -12.46
N PHE A 192 -14.68 -18.90 -13.03
CA PHE A 192 -15.73 -19.91 -12.95
C PHE A 192 -15.25 -21.18 -12.24
N GLY A 193 -16.18 -21.88 -11.60
CA GLY A 193 -15.94 -23.16 -10.92
C GLY A 193 -16.66 -23.22 -9.58
N ASP A 194 -16.10 -23.98 -8.65
CA ASP A 194 -16.62 -24.08 -7.28
C ASP A 194 -16.37 -22.80 -6.45
N TYR A 195 -15.35 -22.04 -6.86
CA TYR A 195 -15.14 -20.66 -6.42
C TYR A 195 -15.27 -19.73 -7.63
N ALA A 196 -16.39 -19.02 -7.74
CA ALA A 196 -16.69 -18.11 -8.84
C ALA A 196 -16.78 -16.65 -8.35
N ILE A 197 -15.98 -15.80 -8.97
CA ILE A 197 -15.90 -14.37 -8.68
C ILE A 197 -15.86 -13.58 -10.00
N ARG A 198 -16.36 -12.35 -9.96
CA ARG A 198 -16.12 -11.36 -11.01
C ARG A 198 -15.20 -10.30 -10.46
N THR A 199 -14.08 -10.07 -11.14
CA THR A 199 -13.09 -9.07 -10.75
C THR A 199 -13.12 -7.92 -11.73
N TYR A 200 -12.99 -6.70 -11.21
CA TYR A 200 -13.07 -5.49 -11.99
C TYR A 200 -11.89 -4.60 -11.63
N ILE A 201 -11.27 -3.99 -12.63
CA ILE A 201 -10.31 -2.90 -12.48
C ILE A 201 -10.91 -1.64 -13.09
N SER A 202 -10.89 -0.52 -12.36
CA SER A 202 -11.42 0.77 -12.83
C SER A 202 -10.63 1.94 -12.24
N MET A 203 -10.43 2.96 -13.06
CA MET A 203 -9.69 4.15 -12.68
C MET A 203 -9.98 5.31 -13.63
N GLU A 204 -9.55 6.52 -13.26
CA GLU A 204 -9.61 7.66 -14.18
C GLU A 204 -8.67 7.45 -15.39
N LYS A 205 -8.92 8.20 -16.47
CA LYS A 205 -8.22 8.04 -17.74
C LYS A 205 -6.71 8.26 -17.64
N ASP A 206 -6.31 9.32 -16.95
CA ASP A 206 -4.91 9.66 -16.67
C ASP A 206 -4.23 8.60 -15.79
N VAL A 207 -4.95 8.08 -14.80
CA VAL A 207 -4.49 6.99 -13.94
C VAL A 207 -4.27 5.70 -14.76
N ALA A 208 -5.16 5.40 -15.71
CA ALA A 208 -5.03 4.25 -16.60
C ALA A 208 -3.79 4.33 -17.49
N ILE A 209 -3.50 5.50 -18.04
CA ILE A 209 -2.30 5.74 -18.85
C ILE A 209 -1.04 5.51 -18.00
N ALA A 210 -0.99 6.07 -16.79
CA ALA A 210 0.14 5.90 -15.87
C ALA A 210 0.30 4.44 -15.39
N PHE A 211 -0.81 3.78 -15.10
CA PHE A 211 -0.85 2.36 -14.74
C PHE A 211 -0.27 1.49 -15.86
N ALA A 212 -0.79 1.63 -17.08
CA ALA A 212 -0.33 0.88 -18.24
C ALA A 212 1.15 1.14 -18.52
N SER A 213 1.59 2.40 -18.42
CA SER A 213 3.00 2.79 -18.60
C SER A 213 3.92 2.03 -17.64
N ARG A 214 3.54 1.95 -16.36
CA ARG A 214 4.28 1.18 -15.35
C ARG A 214 4.27 -0.31 -15.65
N TYR A 215 3.10 -0.86 -16.00
CA TYR A 215 2.92 -2.28 -16.29
C TYR A 215 3.82 -2.77 -17.42
N VAL A 216 3.84 -2.05 -18.55
CA VAL A 216 4.65 -2.43 -19.72
C VAL A 216 6.10 -1.92 -19.65
N LYS A 217 6.40 -1.06 -18.66
CA LYS A 217 7.70 -0.38 -18.48
C LYS A 217 8.08 0.49 -19.67
N ASP A 218 7.09 1.14 -20.26
CA ASP A 218 7.22 2.09 -21.37
C ASP A 218 6.30 3.30 -21.11
N HIS A 219 6.40 4.33 -21.92
CA HIS A 219 5.63 5.57 -21.72
C HIS A 219 4.46 5.67 -22.70
N PHE A 220 3.25 5.67 -22.15
CA PHE A 220 2.03 6.06 -22.86
C PHE A 220 1.65 7.51 -22.54
N ILE A 221 1.10 8.20 -23.54
CA ILE A 221 0.67 9.61 -23.43
C ILE A 221 -0.85 9.72 -23.55
N ASP A 222 -1.46 8.87 -24.38
CA ASP A 222 -2.88 8.86 -24.68
C ASP A 222 -3.52 7.54 -24.22
N TYR A 223 -4.82 7.60 -23.92
CA TYR A 223 -5.61 6.39 -23.66
C TYR A 223 -6.07 5.80 -24.99
N ASP A 224 -5.37 4.78 -25.45
CA ASP A 224 -5.63 4.07 -26.70
C ASP A 224 -5.86 2.57 -26.46
N GLU A 225 -5.79 1.77 -27.53
CA GLU A 225 -5.96 0.32 -27.49
C GLU A 225 -4.84 -0.37 -26.71
N TYR A 226 -3.62 0.19 -26.65
CA TYR A 226 -2.51 -0.39 -25.89
C TYR A 226 -2.68 -0.20 -24.39
N VAL A 227 -3.19 0.97 -23.98
CA VAL A 227 -3.54 1.21 -22.57
C VAL A 227 -4.68 0.28 -22.15
N GLN A 228 -5.71 0.12 -22.99
CA GLN A 228 -6.82 -0.81 -22.74
C GLN A 228 -6.33 -2.25 -22.61
N ALA A 229 -5.53 -2.73 -23.57
CA ALA A 229 -4.94 -4.06 -23.55
C ALA A 229 -4.09 -4.30 -22.30
N SER A 230 -3.36 -3.29 -21.81
CA SER A 230 -2.57 -3.41 -20.57
C SER A 230 -3.44 -3.67 -19.34
N LEU A 231 -4.65 -3.11 -19.28
CA LEU A 231 -5.60 -3.37 -18.19
C LEU A 231 -6.18 -4.79 -18.28
N GLU A 232 -6.54 -5.23 -19.50
CA GLU A 232 -7.00 -6.58 -19.79
C GLU A 232 -5.93 -7.62 -19.43
N ASP A 233 -4.68 -7.39 -19.85
CA ASP A 233 -3.54 -8.27 -19.60
C ASP A 233 -3.22 -8.38 -18.11
N PHE A 234 -3.24 -7.28 -17.36
CA PHE A 234 -3.04 -7.32 -15.92
C PHE A 234 -4.12 -8.15 -15.22
N LEU A 235 -5.39 -7.93 -15.55
CA LEU A 235 -6.50 -8.66 -14.93
C LEU A 235 -6.45 -10.16 -15.28
N ASN A 236 -6.14 -10.47 -16.55
CA ASN A 236 -5.94 -11.83 -17.03
C ASN A 236 -4.78 -12.54 -16.35
N LEU A 237 -3.66 -11.85 -16.14
CA LEU A 237 -2.51 -12.35 -15.41
C LEU A 237 -2.87 -12.66 -13.95
N GLN A 238 -3.48 -11.71 -13.24
CA GLN A 238 -3.89 -11.84 -11.85
C GLN A 238 -4.84 -13.04 -11.66
N ASN A 239 -5.90 -13.10 -12.46
CA ASN A 239 -6.88 -14.19 -12.36
C ASN A 239 -6.30 -15.53 -12.80
N GLY A 240 -5.42 -15.54 -13.81
CA GLY A 240 -4.70 -16.73 -14.27
C GLY A 240 -3.78 -17.33 -13.20
N LEU A 241 -3.00 -16.48 -12.52
CA LEU A 241 -2.16 -16.90 -11.40
C LEU A 241 -3.00 -17.38 -10.20
N PHE A 242 -4.13 -16.70 -9.94
CA PHE A 242 -5.04 -17.10 -8.88
C PHE A 242 -5.59 -18.52 -9.08
N ILE A 243 -6.11 -18.86 -10.27
CA ILE A 243 -6.66 -20.20 -10.52
C ILE A 243 -5.59 -21.29 -10.42
N VAL A 244 -4.34 -20.98 -10.79
CA VAL A 244 -3.20 -21.90 -10.63
C VAL A 244 -2.91 -22.11 -9.14
N ASN A 245 -2.93 -21.05 -8.33
CA ASN A 245 -2.70 -21.15 -6.89
C ASN A 245 -3.81 -21.97 -6.20
N VAL A 246 -5.08 -21.75 -6.55
CA VAL A 246 -6.21 -22.57 -6.06
C VAL A 246 -6.01 -24.04 -6.41
N SER A 247 -5.65 -24.33 -7.67
CA SER A 247 -5.42 -25.71 -8.11
C SER A 247 -4.28 -26.38 -7.33
N ASN A 248 -3.18 -25.66 -7.10
CA ASN A 248 -2.04 -26.18 -6.33
C ASN A 248 -2.37 -26.38 -4.84
N ASP A 249 -3.23 -25.54 -4.26
CA ASP A 249 -3.55 -25.55 -2.83
C ASP A 249 -4.62 -26.61 -2.47
N SER A 250 -5.68 -26.74 -3.28
CA SER A 250 -6.83 -27.58 -2.97
C SER A 250 -7.19 -28.61 -4.05
N SER A 251 -6.42 -28.73 -5.13
CA SER A 251 -6.76 -29.54 -6.32
C SER A 251 -8.10 -29.16 -6.96
N THR A 252 -8.60 -27.95 -6.70
CA THR A 252 -9.81 -27.41 -7.31
C THR A 252 -9.47 -26.81 -8.68
N GLU A 253 -10.16 -27.25 -9.72
CA GLU A 253 -10.00 -26.69 -11.06
C GLU A 253 -10.96 -25.51 -11.27
N LEU A 254 -10.39 -24.32 -11.43
CA LEU A 254 -11.10 -23.12 -11.82
C LEU A 254 -10.73 -22.73 -13.25
N THR A 255 -11.59 -21.96 -13.90
CA THR A 255 -11.35 -21.44 -15.26
C THR A 255 -11.62 -19.95 -15.30
N ILE A 256 -11.09 -19.25 -16.30
CA ILE A 256 -11.30 -17.81 -16.49
C ILE A 256 -11.95 -17.52 -17.84
N GLY A 257 -12.80 -16.50 -17.87
CA GLY A 257 -13.36 -15.94 -19.09
C GLY A 257 -12.39 -14.99 -19.80
N ALA A 258 -12.80 -14.44 -20.94
CA ALA A 258 -12.08 -13.34 -21.56
C ALA A 258 -12.29 -12.04 -20.74
N PRO A 259 -11.31 -11.13 -20.69
CA PRO A 259 -11.53 -9.78 -20.21
C PRO A 259 -12.58 -9.04 -21.07
N GLU A 260 -13.39 -8.20 -20.43
CA GLU A 260 -14.46 -7.45 -21.07
C GLU A 260 -14.46 -6.00 -20.59
N HIS A 261 -14.57 -5.06 -21.53
CA HIS A 261 -14.75 -3.64 -21.21
C HIS A 261 -16.18 -3.35 -20.75
N ILE A 262 -16.30 -2.71 -19.59
CA ILE A 262 -17.57 -2.20 -19.11
C ILE A 262 -17.76 -0.78 -19.63
N THR A 263 -18.91 -0.55 -20.25
CA THR A 263 -19.30 0.76 -20.81
C THR A 263 -20.51 1.31 -20.07
N GLY A 264 -20.71 2.63 -20.15
CA GLY A 264 -21.74 3.35 -19.40
C GLY A 264 -21.14 4.22 -18.31
N ASP A 265 -22.02 4.93 -17.58
CA ASP A 265 -21.59 5.85 -16.52
C ASP A 265 -21.48 5.16 -15.16
N THR A 266 -22.36 4.19 -14.90
CA THR A 266 -22.39 3.42 -13.64
C THR A 266 -22.64 1.93 -13.90
N PHE A 267 -22.21 1.10 -12.95
CA PHE A 267 -22.42 -0.34 -12.95
C PHE A 267 -22.91 -0.79 -11.58
N SER A 268 -24.01 -1.55 -11.56
CA SER A 268 -24.59 -2.12 -10.35
C SER A 268 -24.26 -3.60 -10.25
N PHE A 269 -23.82 -4.05 -9.07
CA PHE A 269 -23.51 -5.45 -8.81
C PHE A 269 -24.78 -6.24 -8.52
N GLU A 270 -24.83 -7.48 -9.00
CA GLU A 270 -25.94 -8.40 -8.75
C GLU A 270 -25.75 -9.09 -7.39
N ASN A 271 -24.49 -9.32 -7.01
CA ASN A 271 -24.10 -10.00 -5.80
C ASN A 271 -23.33 -9.08 -4.85
N LYS A 272 -22.90 -9.65 -3.72
CA LYS A 272 -22.07 -8.94 -2.76
C LYS A 272 -20.72 -8.59 -3.41
N ALA A 273 -20.40 -7.29 -3.45
CA ALA A 273 -19.15 -6.80 -4.00
C ALA A 273 -18.38 -5.96 -2.99
N TYR A 274 -17.06 -6.12 -3.01
CA TYR A 274 -16.14 -5.37 -2.17
C TYR A 274 -15.23 -4.48 -3.02
N HIS A 275 -15.00 -3.27 -2.54
CA HIS A 275 -14.12 -2.27 -3.15
C HIS A 275 -12.79 -2.21 -2.41
N PHE A 276 -11.71 -2.33 -3.17
CA PHE A 276 -10.32 -2.22 -2.75
C PHE A 276 -9.66 -1.04 -3.49
N PRO A 277 -9.60 0.15 -2.87
CA PRO A 277 -8.96 1.31 -3.49
C PRO A 277 -7.45 1.28 -3.26
N PHE A 278 -6.66 1.03 -4.30
CA PHE A 278 -5.20 1.11 -4.27
C PHE A 278 -4.76 2.51 -4.70
N MET A 279 -4.30 3.32 -3.74
CA MET A 279 -3.85 4.68 -3.98
C MET A 279 -2.36 4.67 -4.32
N PHE A 280 -2.01 5.07 -5.54
CA PHE A 280 -0.65 5.30 -6.00
C PHE A 280 -0.38 6.80 -6.13
N PRO A 281 0.89 7.26 -6.25
CA PRO A 281 1.21 8.66 -6.50
C PRO A 281 0.56 9.23 -7.78
N PHE A 282 0.30 8.38 -8.77
CA PHE A 282 -0.34 8.76 -10.03
C PHE A 282 -1.87 8.68 -10.00
N GLY A 283 -2.48 8.24 -8.89
CA GLY A 283 -3.94 8.15 -8.73
C GLY A 283 -4.42 6.84 -8.12
N THR A 284 -5.73 6.67 -8.07
CA THR A 284 -6.35 5.49 -7.44
C THR A 284 -6.75 4.44 -8.47
N VAL A 285 -6.19 3.25 -8.31
CA VAL A 285 -6.60 2.02 -9.02
C VAL A 285 -7.65 1.33 -8.16
N ASN A 286 -8.88 1.22 -8.65
CA ASN A 286 -9.96 0.57 -7.92
C ASN A 286 -10.10 -0.87 -8.38
N ILE A 287 -9.97 -1.81 -7.44
CA ILE A 287 -10.29 -3.21 -7.66
C ILE A 287 -11.62 -3.51 -6.99
N TYR A 288 -12.52 -4.15 -7.73
CA TYR A 288 -13.77 -4.67 -7.18
C TYR A 288 -13.81 -6.17 -7.32
N ILE A 289 -14.29 -6.85 -6.28
CA ILE A 289 -14.46 -8.30 -6.26
C ILE A 289 -15.91 -8.59 -5.91
N GLU A 290 -16.66 -9.10 -6.87
CA GLU A 290 -18.04 -9.55 -6.73
C GLU A 290 -18.07 -11.07 -6.53
N ALA A 291 -18.66 -11.51 -5.42
CA ALA A 291 -18.81 -12.93 -5.09
C ALA A 291 -20.01 -13.52 -5.83
N VAL A 292 -19.78 -14.40 -6.81
CA VAL A 292 -20.85 -15.08 -7.56
C VAL A 292 -21.20 -16.41 -6.91
N LYS A 293 -20.19 -17.21 -6.56
CA LYS A 293 -20.33 -18.50 -5.89
C LYS A 293 -19.10 -18.74 -5.00
N ILE A 294 -19.31 -18.97 -3.71
CA ILE A 294 -18.22 -19.28 -2.77
C ILE A 294 -18.57 -20.60 -2.08
N ASP A 295 -18.19 -21.71 -2.70
CA ASP A 295 -18.23 -23.02 -2.06
C ASP A 295 -16.81 -23.34 -1.57
N GLU A 296 -16.54 -23.04 -0.30
CA GLU A 296 -15.29 -23.37 0.41
C GLU A 296 -15.56 -24.15 1.69
#